data_AF-A0A9J6DIK0-F1
#
_entry.id   AF-A0A9J6DIK0-F1
#
_cell.length_a   1.000
_cell.length_b   1.000
_cell.length_c   1.000
_cell.angle_alpha   90.00
_cell.angle_beta   90.00
_cell.angle_gamma   90.00
#
_symmetry.space_group_name_H-M   'P 1'
#
loop_
_entity.id
_entity.type
_entity.pdbx_description
1 polymer ?
#
loop_
_entity_poly.entity_id
_entity_poly.type
_entity_poly.pdbx_seq_one_letter_code
_entity_poly.pdbx_strand_id
1 'polypeptide(L)'
;MTKRKECQLCLQDVSSEAPVIGSDAYLTTYRSFKEGSLRHPSIKMLHFIRVVNESISFSLDEEGLCADLFWKVLDELDECDLTRLGCDQHEPTFTCQVLYFFIVTRMHFYARDVNRRLQTREKVAIATKKARLL
;
A
#
# COMPACT_ATOMS: atom_id res chain seq x y z
N MET A 1 5.19 26.31 -13.10
CA MET A 1 5.08 25.14 -12.20
C MET A 1 6.00 25.35 -11.01
N THR A 2 5.45 25.79 -9.88
CA THR A 2 6.17 25.99 -8.62
C THR A 2 6.59 24.63 -8.07
N LYS A 3 7.90 24.39 -7.87
CA LYS A 3 8.40 23.23 -7.12
C LYS A 3 7.69 23.23 -5.76
N ARG A 4 6.84 22.24 -5.49
CA ARG A 4 6.25 22.05 -4.15
C ARG A 4 7.43 21.91 -3.20
N LYS A 5 7.64 22.89 -2.31
CA LYS A 5 8.58 22.73 -1.20
C LYS A 5 7.98 21.62 -0.34
N GLU A 6 8.69 20.50 -0.23
CA GLU A 6 8.30 19.41 0.65
C GLU A 6 8.25 19.96 2.08
N CYS A 7 7.12 19.77 2.78
CA CYS A 7 6.99 20.21 4.17
C CYS A 7 7.79 19.26 5.05
N GLN A 8 8.88 19.76 5.65
CA GLN A 8 9.76 18.94 6.49
C GLN A 8 9.04 18.33 7.69
N LEU A 9 8.07 19.05 8.28
CA LEU A 9 7.26 18.55 9.38
C LEU A 9 6.39 17.36 8.97
N CYS A 10 5.82 17.37 7.77
CA CYS A 10 5.06 16.23 7.25
C CYS A 10 5.96 15.03 6.99
N LEU A 11 7.19 15.26 6.49
CA LEU A 11 8.17 14.19 6.30
C LEU A 11 8.63 13.58 7.63
N GLN A 12 8.79 14.41 8.66
CA GLN A 12 9.13 13.96 10.02
C GLN A 12 7.98 13.16 10.64
N ASP A 13 6.73 13.52 10.39
CA ASP A 13 5.57 12.78 10.93
C ASP A 13 5.52 11.32 10.42
N VAL A 14 5.93 11.09 9.17
CA VAL A 14 5.90 9.75 8.55
C VAL A 14 7.23 8.98 8.60
N SER A 15 8.31 9.62 9.03
CA SER A 15 9.65 9.00 9.06
C SER A 15 10.16 8.85 10.48
N SER A 16 11.07 7.90 10.68
CA SER A 16 11.82 7.70 11.92
C SER A 16 13.31 7.72 11.59
N GLU A 17 14.13 8.14 12.55
CA GLU A 17 15.59 8.07 12.44
C GLU A 17 16.10 6.62 12.60
N ALA A 18 15.37 5.81 13.35
CA ALA A 18 15.70 4.42 13.61
C ALA A 18 14.55 3.48 13.22
N PRO A 19 14.84 2.19 12.95
CA PRO A 19 13.80 1.19 12.73
C PRO A 19 12.85 1.11 13.93
N VAL A 20 11.56 1.02 13.65
CA VAL A 20 10.56 0.71 14.68
C VAL A 20 10.71 -0.76 15.08
N ILE A 21 11.01 -1.01 16.36
CA ILE A 21 11.21 -2.35 16.91
C ILE A 21 9.93 -3.18 16.74
N GLY A 22 10.07 -4.41 16.25
CA GLY A 22 8.93 -5.31 16.01
C GLY A 22 8.05 -4.93 14.81
N SER A 23 8.49 -4.00 13.96
CA SER A 23 7.77 -3.66 12.73
C SER A 23 8.07 -4.63 11.58
N ASP A 24 7.10 -4.76 10.67
CA ASP A 24 7.26 -5.54 9.42
C ASP A 24 8.10 -4.81 8.37
N ALA A 25 8.68 -3.65 8.70
CA ALA A 25 9.55 -2.87 7.81
C ALA A 25 10.99 -3.42 7.77
N TYR A 26 11.16 -4.74 7.85
CA TYR A 26 12.46 -5.43 7.97
C TYR A 26 13.43 -5.05 6.84
N LEU A 27 12.93 -4.77 5.63
CA LEU A 27 13.75 -4.34 4.50
C LEU A 27 14.53 -3.05 4.78
N THR A 28 13.98 -2.15 5.60
CA THR A 28 14.68 -0.92 5.99
C THR A 28 15.87 -1.24 6.90
N THR A 29 15.72 -2.21 7.81
CA THR A 29 16.81 -2.72 8.64
C THR A 29 17.87 -3.43 7.81
N TYR A 30 17.49 -4.29 6.86
CA TYR A 30 18.46 -4.98 6.00
C TYR A 30 19.24 -4.05 5.08
N ARG A 31 18.73 -2.85 4.79
CA ARG A 31 19.39 -1.86 3.92
C ARG A 31 20.10 -0.75 4.70
N SER A 32 20.06 -0.77 6.03
CA SER A 32 20.68 0.25 6.89
C SER A 32 22.20 0.36 6.73
N PHE A 33 22.86 -0.69 6.22
CA PHE A 33 24.29 -0.69 5.88
C PHE A 33 24.67 0.39 4.86
N LYS A 34 23.70 0.92 4.11
CA LYS A 34 23.88 2.07 3.22
C LYS A 34 22.96 3.20 3.68
N GLU A 35 23.55 4.21 4.30
CA GLU A 35 22.85 5.42 4.73
C GLU A 35 22.04 6.03 3.56
N GLY A 36 20.81 6.45 3.85
CA GLY A 36 19.91 7.06 2.87
C GLY A 36 19.32 6.11 1.82
N SER A 37 19.56 4.80 1.91
CA SER A 37 19.03 3.84 0.92
C SER A 37 17.52 3.62 1.02
N LEU A 38 16.98 3.60 2.23
CA LEU A 38 15.54 3.52 2.54
C LEU A 38 15.25 4.35 3.78
N ARG A 39 14.08 4.99 3.81
CA ARG A 39 13.62 5.71 5.01
C ARG A 39 12.93 4.74 5.95
N HIS A 40 13.21 4.84 7.25
CA HIS A 40 12.43 4.14 8.25
C HIS A 40 11.08 4.84 8.41
N PRO A 41 9.94 4.13 8.31
CA PRO A 41 8.65 4.73 8.60
C PRO A 41 8.51 5.00 10.10
N SER A 42 7.76 6.04 10.45
CA SER A 42 7.34 6.27 11.84
C SER A 42 6.33 5.20 12.29
N ILE A 43 6.14 5.06 13.60
CA ILE A 43 5.08 4.20 14.17
C ILE A 43 3.71 4.60 13.62
N LYS A 44 3.48 5.92 13.52
CA LYS A 44 2.24 6.51 12.99
C LYS A 44 1.99 6.10 11.55
N MET A 45 3.01 6.16 10.70
CA MET A 45 2.94 5.71 9.30
C MET A 45 2.71 4.19 9.20
N LEU A 46 3.34 3.40 10.05
CA LEU A 46 3.13 1.95 10.08
C LEU A 46 1.70 1.58 10.46
N HIS A 47 1.16 2.23 11.49
CA HIS A 47 -0.23 2.03 11.91
C HIS A 47 -1.20 2.40 10.78
N PHE A 48 -1.01 3.57 10.18
CA PHE A 48 -1.79 4.01 9.02
C PHE A 48 -1.78 2.97 7.88
N ILE A 49 -0.58 2.52 7.47
CA ILE A 49 -0.45 1.53 6.39
C ILE A 49 -1.14 0.21 6.74
N ARG A 50 -1.04 -0.25 7.99
CA ARG A 50 -1.67 -1.50 8.44
C ARG A 50 -3.18 -1.43 8.33
N VAL A 51 -3.82 -0.41 8.91
CA VAL A 51 -5.27 -0.21 8.85
C VAL A 51 -5.77 -0.12 7.40
N VAL A 52 -5.11 0.70 6.58
CA VAL A 52 -5.50 0.84 5.16
C VAL A 52 -5.32 -0.47 4.40
N ASN A 53 -4.24 -1.21 4.65
CA ASN A 53 -4.02 -2.49 3.97
C ASN A 53 -5.00 -3.58 4.43
N GLU A 54 -5.41 -3.58 5.70
CA GLU A 54 -6.43 -4.48 6.23
C GLU A 54 -7.78 -4.21 5.58
N SER A 55 -8.23 -2.95 5.52
CA SER A 55 -9.45 -2.56 4.79
C SER A 55 -9.40 -2.98 3.32
N ILE A 56 -8.31 -2.64 2.60
CA ILE A 56 -8.14 -3.08 1.19
C ILE A 56 -8.24 -4.61 1.06
N SER A 57 -7.64 -5.36 2.00
CA SER A 57 -7.66 -6.82 1.95
C SER A 57 -9.07 -7.36 2.22
N PHE A 58 -9.79 -6.78 3.18
CA PHE A 58 -11.17 -7.12 3.48
C PHE A 58 -12.09 -6.88 2.28
N SER A 59 -12.06 -5.69 1.68
CA SER A 59 -12.88 -5.38 0.49
C SER A 59 -12.54 -6.29 -0.70
N LEU A 60 -11.25 -6.64 -0.88
CA LEU A 60 -10.80 -7.53 -1.95
C LEU A 60 -11.20 -8.99 -1.71
N ASP A 61 -11.25 -9.44 -0.46
CA ASP A 61 -11.65 -10.81 -0.12
C ASP A 61 -13.17 -10.99 -0.26
N GLU A 62 -13.97 -9.94 0.03
CA GLU A 62 -15.42 -9.97 -0.12
C GLU A 62 -15.86 -9.96 -1.59
N GLU A 63 -15.25 -9.10 -2.43
CA GLU A 63 -15.76 -8.85 -3.79
C GLU A 63 -14.77 -9.12 -4.93
N GLY A 64 -13.50 -9.30 -4.63
CA GLY A 64 -12.44 -9.33 -5.64
C GLY A 64 -12.20 -7.96 -6.29
N LEU A 65 -11.60 -7.97 -7.48
CA LEU A 65 -11.42 -6.75 -8.26
C LEU A 65 -12.75 -6.28 -8.86
N CYS A 66 -13.28 -5.19 -8.34
CA CYS A 66 -14.39 -4.46 -8.95
C CYS A 66 -14.02 -2.99 -9.18
N ALA A 67 -14.79 -2.31 -10.05
CA ALA A 67 -14.59 -0.88 -10.34
C ALA A 67 -14.81 0.01 -9.11
N ASP A 68 -15.61 -0.47 -8.16
CA ASP A 68 -16.05 0.28 -6.97
C ASP A 68 -15.16 0.03 -5.74
N LEU A 69 -14.12 -0.81 -5.87
CA LEU A 69 -13.23 -1.17 -4.77
C LEU A 69 -12.62 0.06 -4.08
N PHE A 70 -12.32 1.12 -4.84
CA PHE A 70 -11.80 2.35 -4.28
C PHE A 70 -12.79 3.02 -3.32
N TRP A 71 -14.06 3.07 -3.70
CA TRP A 71 -15.11 3.68 -2.88
C TRP A 71 -15.39 2.85 -1.64
N LYS A 72 -15.40 1.52 -1.76
CA LYS A 72 -15.61 0.62 -0.61
C LYS A 72 -14.53 0.73 0.43
N VAL A 73 -13.28 0.77 0.00
CA VAL A 73 -12.16 1.02 0.91
C VAL A 73 -12.30 2.38 1.59
N LEU A 74 -12.79 3.41 0.91
CA LEU A 74 -13.03 4.71 1.55
C LEU A 74 -14.19 4.65 2.54
N ASP A 75 -15.28 3.95 2.23
CA ASP A 75 -16.44 3.79 3.12
C ASP A 75 -16.03 3.04 4.40
N GLU A 76 -15.28 1.94 4.28
CA GLU A 76 -14.73 1.20 5.43
C GLU A 76 -13.78 2.05 6.27
N LEU A 77 -12.94 2.86 5.62
CA LEU A 77 -12.00 3.74 6.32
C LEU A 77 -12.68 4.91 7.01
N ASP A 78 -13.87 5.33 6.57
CA ASP A 78 -14.66 6.37 7.24
C ASP A 78 -15.28 5.85 8.54
N GLU A 79 -15.56 4.54 8.60
CA GLU A 79 -16.01 3.85 9.82
C GLU A 79 -14.85 3.57 10.81
N CYS A 80 -13.60 3.66 10.35
CA CYS A 80 -12.41 3.43 11.15
C CYS A 80 -11.83 4.73 11.73
N ASP A 81 -11.27 4.66 12.95
CA ASP A 81 -10.46 5.74 13.51
C ASP A 81 -9.06 5.78 12.86
N LEU A 82 -9.02 6.22 11.60
CA LEU A 82 -7.80 6.26 10.82
C LEU A 82 -6.87 7.37 11.32
N THR A 83 -5.69 6.98 11.78
CA THR A 83 -4.63 7.90 12.20
C THR A 83 -4.27 8.87 11.07
N ARG A 84 -4.49 10.18 11.27
CA ARG A 84 -4.17 11.20 10.26
C ARG A 84 -2.68 11.50 10.21
N LEU A 85 -2.13 11.72 9.03
CA LEU A 85 -0.71 11.98 8.78
C LEU A 85 -0.46 13.43 8.35
N GLY A 86 0.70 13.97 8.71
CA GLY A 86 1.13 15.33 8.39
C GLY A 86 1.18 16.22 9.63
N CYS A 87 1.64 17.46 9.44
CA CYS A 87 1.57 18.49 10.48
C CYS A 87 0.20 19.18 10.48
N ASP A 88 -0.13 19.89 11.56
CA ASP A 88 -1.42 20.55 11.79
C ASP A 88 -1.96 21.35 10.59
N GLN A 89 -1.07 21.99 9.82
CA GLN A 89 -1.44 22.78 8.65
C GLN A 89 -1.83 21.93 7.43
N HIS A 90 -1.20 20.77 7.26
CA HIS A 90 -1.31 19.97 6.04
C HIS A 90 -2.00 18.62 6.26
N GLU A 91 -2.27 18.24 7.51
CA GLU A 91 -2.75 16.92 7.91
C GLU A 91 -3.88 16.37 7.01
N PRO A 92 -4.97 17.11 6.73
CA PRO A 92 -6.04 16.57 5.88
C PRO A 92 -5.55 16.27 4.46
N THR A 93 -4.86 17.23 3.85
CA THR A 93 -4.38 17.11 2.47
C THR A 93 -3.27 16.07 2.31
N PHE A 94 -2.39 15.96 3.31
CA PHE A 94 -1.27 15.04 3.31
C PHE A 94 -1.76 13.60 3.51
N THR A 95 -2.67 13.39 4.47
CA THR A 95 -3.35 12.10 4.67
C THR A 95 -4.00 11.62 3.39
N CYS A 96 -4.82 12.47 2.73
CA CYS A 96 -5.48 12.09 1.48
C CYS A 96 -4.50 11.74 0.36
N GLN A 97 -3.37 12.46 0.24
CA GLN A 97 -2.36 12.17 -0.76
C GLN A 97 -1.68 10.81 -0.53
N VAL A 98 -1.31 10.52 0.72
CA VAL A 98 -0.71 9.22 1.09
C VAL A 98 -1.72 8.09 0.89
N LEU A 99 -2.97 8.30 1.31
CA LEU A 99 -4.06 7.33 1.15
C LEU A 99 -4.29 6.99 -0.32
N TYR A 100 -4.49 8.01 -1.15
CA TYR A 100 -4.68 7.85 -2.60
C TYR A 100 -3.53 7.10 -3.24
N PHE A 101 -2.28 7.50 -2.95
CA PHE A 101 -1.10 6.83 -3.47
C PHE A 101 -1.07 5.35 -3.07
N PHE A 102 -1.36 5.05 -1.80
CA PHE A 102 -1.27 3.70 -1.28
C PHE A 102 -2.36 2.78 -1.88
N ILE A 103 -3.62 3.21 -1.88
CA ILE A 103 -4.74 2.43 -2.44
C ILE A 103 -4.49 2.12 -3.92
N VAL A 104 -4.16 3.13 -4.73
CA VAL A 104 -3.88 2.96 -6.16
C VAL A 104 -2.72 1.99 -6.39
N THR A 105 -1.64 2.12 -5.62
CA THR A 105 -0.48 1.23 -5.71
C THR A 105 -0.86 -0.22 -5.38
N ARG A 106 -1.65 -0.43 -4.33
CA ARG A 106 -2.12 -1.78 -3.94
C ARG A 106 -3.02 -2.40 -5.00
N MET A 107 -3.94 -1.63 -5.58
CA MET A 107 -4.78 -2.09 -6.69
C MET A 107 -3.95 -2.52 -7.90
N HIS A 108 -2.92 -1.74 -8.27
CA HIS A 108 -2.02 -2.13 -9.35
C HIS A 108 -1.27 -3.44 -9.07
N PHE A 109 -0.79 -3.63 -7.83
CA PHE A 109 -0.14 -4.89 -7.44
C PHE A 109 -1.08 -6.08 -7.47
N TYR A 110 -2.30 -5.90 -6.96
CA TYR A 110 -3.31 -6.95 -6.96
C TYR A 110 -3.74 -7.33 -8.39
N ALA A 111 -4.07 -6.35 -9.24
CA ALA A 111 -4.41 -6.58 -10.65
C ALA A 111 -3.28 -7.29 -11.41
N ARG A 112 -2.03 -6.89 -11.17
CA ARG A 112 -0.86 -7.56 -11.76
C ARG A 112 -0.74 -9.02 -11.32
N ASP A 113 -0.99 -9.32 -10.04
CA ASP A 113 -0.95 -10.69 -9.53
C ASP A 113 -2.09 -11.56 -10.10
N VAL A 114 -3.32 -11.05 -10.11
CA VAL A 114 -4.48 -11.74 -10.70
C VAL A 114 -4.22 -12.06 -12.17
N ASN A 115 -3.77 -11.08 -12.96
CA ASN A 115 -3.46 -11.28 -14.38
C ASN A 115 -2.36 -12.34 -14.59
N ARG A 116 -1.32 -12.34 -13.75
CA ARG A 116 -0.26 -13.36 -13.80
C ARG A 116 -0.80 -14.76 -13.48
N ARG A 117 -1.70 -14.89 -12.51
CA ARG A 117 -2.33 -16.17 -12.14
C ARG A 117 -3.22 -16.69 -13.28
N LEU A 118 -4.00 -15.80 -13.92
CA LEU A 118 -4.84 -16.14 -15.08
C LEU A 118 -3.99 -16.66 -16.25
N GLN A 119 -2.93 -15.94 -16.63
CA GLN A 119 -2.02 -16.38 -17.70
C GLN A 119 -1.38 -17.75 -17.41
N THR A 120 -1.02 -18.01 -16.14
CA THR A 120 -0.49 -19.31 -15.74
C THR A 120 -1.54 -20.42 -15.89
N ARG A 121 -2.78 -20.17 -15.45
CA ARG A 121 -3.91 -21.12 -15.59
C ARG A 121 -4.22 -21.44 -17.06
N GLU A 122 -4.23 -20.43 -17.92
CA GLU A 122 -4.44 -20.62 -19.36
C GLU A 122 -3.35 -21.50 -19.98
N LYS A 123 -2.07 -21.24 -19.66
CA LYS A 123 -0.95 -22.05 -20.14
C LYS A 123 -1.08 -23.50 -19.71
N VAL A 124 -1.43 -23.75 -18.45
CA VAL A 124 -1.67 -25.11 -17.93
C VAL A 124 -2.83 -25.77 -18.67
N ALA A 125 -3.97 -25.08 -18.83
CA ALA A 125 -5.13 -25.62 -19.54
C ALA A 125 -4.80 -26.01 -20.99
N ILE A 126 -4.03 -25.17 -21.70
CA ILE A 126 -3.56 -25.44 -23.07
C ILE A 126 -2.64 -26.67 -23.09
N ALA A 127 -1.68 -26.76 -22.17
CA ALA A 127 -0.76 -27.89 -22.08
C ALA A 127 -1.49 -29.21 -21.79
N THR A 128 -2.43 -29.20 -20.84
CA THR A 128 -3.27 -30.37 -20.53
C THR A 128 -4.12 -30.80 -21.72
N LYS A 129 -4.70 -29.86 -22.48
CA LYS A 129 -5.47 -30.17 -23.69
C LYS A 129 -4.59 -30.83 -24.76
N LYS A 130 -3.36 -30.33 -24.97
CA LYS A 130 -2.40 -30.92 -25.91
C LYS A 130 -1.96 -32.33 -25.49
N ALA A 131 -1.71 -32.54 -24.19
CA ALA A 131 -1.28 -33.85 -23.68
C ALA A 131 -2.34 -34.96 -23.84
N ARG A 132 -3.64 -34.60 -23.88
CA ARG A 132 -4.74 -35.56 -24.11
C ARG A 132 -4.92 -35.93 -25.59
N LEU A 133 -4.28 -35.21 -26.51
CA LEU A 133 -4.36 -35.45 -27.96
C LEU A 133 -3.17 -36.28 -28.48
N LEU A 134 -2.20 -36.60 -27.61
CA LEU A 134 -1.09 -37.50 -27.85
C LEU A 134 -1.41 -38.86 -27.20
#